data_AF-A0A961XZH7-F1
#
_entry.id   AF-A0A961XZH7-F1
#
_cell.length_a   1.000
_cell.length_b   1.000
_cell.length_c   1.000
_cell.angle_alpha   90.00
_cell.angle_beta   90.00
_cell.angle_gamma   90.00
#
_symmetry.space_group_name_H-M   'P 1'
#
loop_
_entity.id
_entity.type
_entity.pdbx_description
1 polymer ?
#
loop_
_entity_poly.entity_id
_entity_poly.type
_entity_poly.pdbx_seq_one_letter_code
_entity_poly.pdbx_strand_id
1 'polypeptide(L)'
;MAFQHDEPTLTDNLCEALADRDRRLAYRMDCDFQAETWELRRAADGTTSRLARADIRVILGAPGTPHLVIEFKKLDGTAGARWQYCFDGVSRFVEGKYAVGHAFGVMCGLHPGPLADEAAALADYIRKPERAAKLLCIADGAGDAVTMPSSAAPAHARFDTLHNRPTLTPADPISLLHMLIPCISGPS
;
A
#
# COMPACT_ATOMS: atom_id res chain seq x y z
N MET A 1 -3.91 -4.23 21.23
CA MET A 1 -4.89 -3.23 20.75
C MET A 1 -5.48 -3.75 19.46
N ALA A 2 -6.80 -3.67 19.27
CA ALA A 2 -7.47 -4.13 18.06
C ALA A 2 -8.20 -2.97 17.39
N PHE A 3 -8.13 -2.90 16.07
CA PHE A 3 -8.87 -1.92 15.27
C PHE A 3 -10.37 -2.25 15.31
N GLN A 4 -11.23 -1.23 15.46
CA GLN A 4 -12.69 -1.40 15.53
C GLN A 4 -13.32 -1.82 14.19
N HIS A 5 -12.68 -1.48 13.07
CA HIS A 5 -13.13 -1.80 11.72
C HIS A 5 -12.09 -2.61 10.95
N ASP A 6 -12.55 -3.34 9.93
CA ASP A 6 -11.67 -4.02 8.98
C ASP A 6 -11.06 -3.04 7.96
N GLU A 7 -10.03 -3.49 7.23
CA GLU A 7 -9.34 -2.65 6.24
C GLU A 7 -10.28 -2.10 5.16
N PRO A 8 -11.16 -2.90 4.54
CA PRO A 8 -12.07 -2.40 3.51
C PRO A 8 -13.01 -1.32 4.02
N THR A 9 -13.61 -1.49 5.20
CA THR A 9 -14.49 -0.47 5.79
C THR A 9 -13.75 0.85 6.03
N LEU A 10 -12.50 0.78 6.50
CA LEU A 10 -11.68 1.98 6.68
C LEU A 10 -11.36 2.67 5.35
N THR A 11 -11.08 1.90 4.30
CA THR A 11 -10.84 2.40 2.95
C THR A 11 -12.08 3.07 2.35
N ASP A 12 -13.26 2.45 2.49
CA ASP A 12 -14.53 3.02 2.03
C ASP A 12 -14.84 4.34 2.75
N ASN A 13 -14.69 4.38 4.08
CA ASN A 13 -14.90 5.59 4.88
C ASN A 13 -13.92 6.72 4.46
N LEU A 14 -12.67 6.38 4.15
CA LEU A 14 -11.70 7.35 3.66
C LEU A 14 -12.08 7.87 2.27
N CYS A 15 -12.52 7.01 1.36
CA CYS A 15 -13.01 7.42 0.05
C CYS A 15 -14.25 8.31 0.13
N GLU A 16 -15.20 8.02 1.03
CA GLU A 16 -16.35 8.89 1.28
C GLU A 16 -15.91 10.27 1.80
N ALA A 17 -14.99 10.31 2.76
CA ALA A 17 -14.43 11.57 3.26
C ALA A 17 -13.66 12.34 2.17
N LEU A 18 -13.01 11.63 1.24
CA LEU A 18 -12.33 12.20 0.09
C LEU A 18 -13.29 12.61 -1.03
N ALA A 19 -14.55 12.16 -1.03
CA ALA A 19 -15.54 12.50 -2.07
C ALA A 19 -16.00 13.98 -1.98
N ASP A 20 -15.81 14.64 -0.84
CA ASP A 20 -16.07 16.06 -0.65
C ASP A 20 -15.10 16.93 -1.47
N ARG A 21 -15.60 17.44 -2.59
CA ARG A 21 -14.84 18.27 -3.54
C ARG A 21 -14.33 19.57 -2.90
N ASP A 22 -15.14 20.24 -2.09
CA ASP A 22 -14.75 21.53 -1.51
C ASP A 22 -13.61 21.34 -0.52
N ARG A 23 -13.70 20.28 0.29
CA ARG A 23 -12.60 19.86 1.15
C ARG A 23 -11.35 19.51 0.34
N ARG A 24 -11.46 18.75 -0.75
CA ARG A 24 -10.31 18.42 -1.63
C ARG A 24 -9.64 19.68 -2.18
N LEU A 25 -10.43 20.62 -2.70
CA LEU A 25 -9.92 21.88 -3.28
C LEU A 25 -9.28 22.80 -2.22
N ALA A 26 -9.77 22.79 -0.98
CA ALA A 26 -9.13 23.52 0.12
C ALA A 26 -7.69 23.03 0.39
N TYR A 27 -7.41 21.74 0.13
CA TYR A 27 -6.07 21.16 0.18
C TYR A 27 -5.36 21.12 -1.18
N ARG A 28 -5.90 21.82 -2.20
CA ARG A 28 -5.37 21.88 -3.58
C ARG A 28 -5.30 20.52 -4.26
N MET A 29 -6.21 19.61 -3.91
CA MET A 29 -6.31 18.28 -4.50
C MET A 29 -7.37 18.30 -5.60
N ASP A 30 -6.96 18.55 -6.85
CA ASP A 30 -7.83 18.45 -8.03
C ASP A 30 -7.71 17.07 -8.67
N CYS A 31 -8.21 16.06 -7.95
CA CYS A 31 -8.17 14.67 -8.36
C CYS A 31 -9.39 13.90 -7.83
N ASP A 32 -9.64 12.76 -8.48
CA ASP A 32 -10.69 11.83 -8.07
C ASP A 32 -10.10 10.63 -7.35
N PHE A 33 -10.84 10.15 -6.36
CA PHE A 33 -10.50 8.98 -5.55
C PHE A 33 -11.55 7.92 -5.76
N GLN A 34 -11.10 6.69 -6.05
CA GLN A 34 -11.98 5.56 -6.24
C GLN A 34 -11.49 4.38 -5.39
N ALA A 35 -12.32 3.94 -4.44
CA ALA A 35 -12.13 2.63 -3.81
C ALA A 35 -12.32 1.54 -4.86
N GLU A 36 -11.44 0.54 -4.90
CA GLU A 36 -11.62 -0.52 -5.87
C GLU A 36 -12.80 -1.42 -5.50
N THR A 37 -13.80 -1.47 -6.37
CA THR A 37 -14.99 -2.29 -6.17
C THR A 37 -14.63 -3.77 -6.27
N TRP A 38 -14.82 -4.50 -5.16
CA TRP A 38 -14.90 -5.95 -4.95
C TRP A 38 -14.43 -6.87 -6.09
N GLU A 39 -13.54 -7.81 -5.78
CA GLU A 39 -13.27 -8.94 -6.67
C GLU A 39 -14.25 -10.08 -6.36
N LEU A 40 -14.92 -10.62 -7.38
CA LEU A 40 -15.70 -11.86 -7.23
C LEU A 40 -14.77 -13.05 -7.41
N ARG A 41 -14.50 -13.78 -6.33
CA ARG A 41 -13.80 -15.06 -6.39
C ARG A 41 -14.80 -16.19 -6.49
N ARG A 42 -14.59 -17.08 -7.45
CA ARG A 42 -15.31 -18.34 -7.53
C ARG A 42 -14.41 -19.46 -7.02
N ALA A 43 -14.84 -20.13 -5.96
CA ALA A 43 -14.19 -21.32 -5.43
C ALA A 43 -14.47 -22.53 -6.33
N ALA A 44 -13.66 -23.58 -6.20
CA ALA A 44 -13.76 -24.80 -7.01
C ALA A 44 -15.08 -25.56 -6.79
N ASP A 45 -15.74 -25.34 -5.66
CA ASP A 45 -17.08 -25.84 -5.33
C ASP A 45 -18.22 -25.03 -5.98
N GLY A 46 -17.88 -23.99 -6.73
CA GLY A 46 -18.83 -23.09 -7.40
C GLY A 46 -19.29 -21.90 -6.54
N THR A 47 -18.91 -21.85 -5.26
CA THR A 47 -19.28 -20.76 -4.35
C THR A 47 -18.62 -19.45 -4.81
N THR A 48 -19.40 -18.37 -4.85
CA THR A 48 -18.87 -17.04 -5.19
C THR A 48 -18.76 -16.21 -3.91
N SER A 49 -17.55 -15.73 -3.60
CA SER A 49 -17.31 -14.81 -2.50
C SER A 49 -16.88 -13.45 -3.02
N ARG A 50 -17.29 -12.40 -2.33
CA ARG A 50 -16.79 -11.04 -2.56
C ARG A 50 -15.54 -10.87 -1.73
N LEU A 51 -14.41 -10.65 -2.40
CA LEU A 51 -13.19 -10.21 -1.74
C LEU A 51 -13.20 -8.69 -1.72
N ALA A 52 -13.40 -8.14 -0.51
CA ALA A 52 -13.29 -6.72 -0.23
C ALA A 52 -11.83 -6.26 -0.41
N ARG A 53 -11.62 -5.10 -1.03
CA ARG A 53 -10.28 -4.53 -1.25
C ARG A 53 -10.05 -3.31 -0.39
N ALA A 54 -8.77 -3.03 -0.15
CA ALA A 54 -8.32 -1.98 0.75
C ALA A 54 -7.45 -0.93 0.02
N ASP A 55 -7.59 -0.81 -1.31
CA ASP A 55 -6.87 0.18 -2.11
C ASP A 55 -7.74 1.36 -2.56
N ILE A 56 -7.07 2.49 -2.76
CA ILE A 56 -7.62 3.71 -3.34
C ILE A 56 -6.82 4.05 -4.59
N ARG A 57 -7.54 4.23 -5.70
CA ARG A 57 -7.01 4.72 -6.97
C ARG A 57 -7.16 6.24 -7.03
N VAL A 58 -6.07 6.93 -7.36
CA VAL A 58 -6.04 8.39 -7.54
C VAL A 58 -5.98 8.70 -9.03
N ILE A 59 -6.92 9.52 -9.52
CA ILE A 59 -7.04 9.88 -10.93
C ILE A 59 -6.83 11.39 -11.07
N LEU A 60 -5.77 11.80 -11.76
CA LEU A 60 -5.47 13.22 -12.03
C LEU A 60 -6.07 13.61 -13.39
N GLY A 61 -7.04 14.53 -13.38
CA GLY A 61 -7.73 14.99 -14.61
C GLY A 61 -8.68 13.94 -15.22
N ALA A 62 -9.90 14.34 -15.55
CA ALA A 62 -10.90 13.46 -16.15
C ALA A 62 -10.56 13.06 -17.60
N PRO A 63 -11.01 11.88 -18.08
CA PRO A 63 -10.84 10.53 -17.52
C PRO A 63 -9.56 9.84 -18.06
N GLY A 64 -8.91 9.01 -17.24
CA GLY A 64 -7.70 8.29 -17.63
C GLY A 64 -7.29 7.18 -16.64
N THR A 65 -6.20 6.48 -16.93
CA THR A 65 -5.61 5.43 -16.06
C THR A 65 -5.28 6.02 -14.68
N PRO A 66 -5.55 5.31 -13.56
CA PRO A 66 -5.25 5.82 -12.23
C PRO A 66 -3.76 6.16 -12.09
N HIS A 67 -3.43 7.39 -11.75
CA HIS A 67 -2.06 7.88 -11.75
C HIS A 67 -1.25 7.37 -10.55
N LEU A 68 -1.95 6.95 -9.49
CA LEU A 68 -1.37 6.39 -8.27
C LEU A 68 -2.35 5.39 -7.64
N VAL A 69 -1.81 4.31 -7.08
CA VAL A 69 -2.58 3.36 -6.26
C VAL A 69 -2.00 3.35 -4.85
N ILE A 70 -2.89 3.46 -3.86
CA ILE A 70 -2.56 3.46 -2.44
C ILE A 70 -3.24 2.25 -1.79
N GLU A 71 -2.47 1.27 -1.30
CA GLU A 71 -2.99 0.09 -0.59
C GLU A 71 -2.81 0.29 0.92
N PHE A 72 -3.88 0.07 1.68
CA PHE A 72 -3.87 0.21 3.14
C PHE A 72 -3.75 -1.15 3.83
N LYS A 73 -2.95 -1.19 4.91
CA LYS A 73 -2.80 -2.34 5.78
C LYS A 73 -2.71 -1.94 7.24
N LYS A 74 -3.30 -2.75 8.12
CA LYS A 74 -3.20 -2.60 9.57
C LYS A 74 -1.91 -3.23 10.07
N LEU A 75 -1.19 -2.48 10.90
CA LEU A 75 0.02 -2.93 11.58
C LEU A 75 -0.21 -2.87 13.09
N ASP A 76 0.13 -3.95 13.79
CA ASP A 76 -0.04 -4.08 15.24
C ASP A 76 1.27 -4.45 15.96
N GLY A 77 2.42 -4.38 15.27
CA GLY A 77 3.72 -4.74 15.80
C GLY A 77 4.06 -6.24 15.68
N THR A 78 3.12 -7.07 15.24
CA THR A 78 3.33 -8.52 15.11
C THR A 78 3.98 -8.91 13.78
N ALA A 79 4.65 -10.05 13.76
CA ALA A 79 5.17 -10.62 12.52
C ALA A 79 4.06 -11.02 11.53
N GLY A 80 2.85 -11.32 12.02
CA GLY A 80 1.68 -11.67 11.20
C GLY A 80 1.16 -10.46 10.42
N ALA A 81 1.01 -9.31 11.06
CA ALA A 81 0.59 -8.09 10.38
C ALA A 81 1.62 -7.62 9.34
N ARG A 82 2.93 -7.69 9.67
CA ARG A 82 4.00 -7.41 8.68
C ARG A 82 4.00 -8.40 7.52
N TRP A 83 3.69 -9.68 7.79
CA TRP A 83 3.54 -10.67 6.73
C TRP A 83 2.39 -10.30 5.79
N GLN A 84 1.23 -9.91 6.32
CA GLN A 84 0.09 -9.47 5.51
C GLN A 84 0.43 -8.20 4.73
N TYR A 85 1.09 -7.25 5.37
CA TYR A 85 1.56 -6.03 4.71
C TYR A 85 2.43 -6.33 3.48
N CYS A 86 3.42 -7.22 3.63
CA CYS A 86 4.34 -7.57 2.55
C CYS A 86 3.72 -8.54 1.52
N PHE A 87 3.19 -9.66 1.96
CA PHE A 87 2.86 -10.77 1.05
C PHE A 87 1.39 -10.82 0.62
N ASP A 88 0.54 -9.99 1.22
CA ASP A 88 -0.80 -9.71 0.70
C ASP A 88 -0.85 -8.32 0.06
N GLY A 89 -0.30 -7.28 0.71
CA GLY A 89 -0.26 -5.91 0.20
C GLY A 89 0.74 -5.69 -0.94
N VAL A 90 2.05 -5.66 -0.61
CA VAL A 90 3.13 -5.38 -1.58
C VAL A 90 3.08 -6.31 -2.79
N SER A 91 2.81 -7.61 -2.58
CA SER A 91 2.73 -8.59 -3.67
C SER A 91 1.72 -8.22 -4.78
N ARG A 92 0.63 -7.48 -4.49
CA ARG A 92 -0.31 -7.02 -5.54
C ARG A 92 0.33 -6.03 -6.52
N PHE A 93 1.26 -5.20 -6.05
CA PHE A 93 2.05 -4.33 -6.92
C PHE A 93 3.08 -5.11 -7.74
N VAL A 94 3.76 -6.06 -7.10
CA VAL A 94 4.80 -6.92 -7.71
C VAL A 94 4.21 -7.80 -8.81
N GLU A 95 3.04 -8.39 -8.58
CA GLU A 95 2.32 -9.22 -9.55
C GLU A 95 1.66 -8.40 -10.66
N GLY A 96 1.66 -7.06 -10.54
CA GLY A 96 1.04 -6.18 -11.51
C GLY A 96 -0.50 -6.20 -11.48
N LYS A 97 -1.11 -6.53 -10.33
CA LYS A 97 -2.54 -6.29 -10.11
C LYS A 97 -2.79 -4.80 -9.90
N TYR A 98 -1.84 -4.10 -9.29
CA TYR A 98 -1.89 -2.65 -9.05
C TYR A 98 -0.80 -1.90 -9.81
N ALA A 99 -1.09 -0.64 -10.15
CA ALA A 99 -0.14 0.32 -10.69
C ALA A 99 0.61 -0.15 -11.96
N VAL A 100 -0.05 -0.93 -12.84
CA VAL A 100 0.50 -1.32 -14.15
C VAL A 100 0.71 -0.08 -15.00
N GLY A 101 1.91 0.08 -15.57
CA GLY A 101 2.29 1.27 -16.34
C GLY A 101 2.71 2.47 -15.49
N HIS A 102 2.74 2.34 -14.16
CA HIS A 102 3.20 3.38 -13.25
C HIS A 102 4.55 3.01 -12.63
N ALA A 103 5.39 4.02 -12.42
CA ALA A 103 6.70 3.89 -11.78
C ALA A 103 6.58 3.79 -10.25
N PHE A 104 5.48 4.26 -9.67
CA PHE A 104 5.28 4.34 -8.22
C PHE A 104 3.96 3.72 -7.76
N GLY A 105 4.00 3.15 -6.56
CA GLY A 105 2.82 2.79 -5.76
C GLY A 105 3.04 3.20 -4.29
N VAL A 106 1.97 3.23 -3.49
CA VAL A 106 2.05 3.58 -2.07
C VAL A 106 1.48 2.44 -1.23
N MET A 107 2.26 2.02 -0.24
CA MET A 107 1.80 1.12 0.81
C MET A 107 1.64 1.90 2.11
N CYS A 108 0.41 1.97 2.61
CA CYS A 108 0.04 2.70 3.82
C CYS A 108 -0.14 1.75 5.00
N GLY A 109 0.71 1.85 6.00
CA GLY A 109 0.62 1.13 7.27
C GLY A 109 -0.08 1.95 8.35
N LEU A 110 -1.25 1.51 8.79
CA LEU A 110 -1.98 2.09 9.92
C LEU A 110 -1.46 1.46 11.21
N HIS A 111 -0.90 2.25 12.13
CA HIS A 111 -0.32 1.74 13.37
C HIS A 111 -0.63 2.62 14.59
N PRO A 112 -1.04 2.05 15.74
CA PRO A 112 -1.36 2.83 16.94
C PRO A 112 -0.14 3.21 17.80
N GLY A 113 1.01 2.58 17.59
CA GLY A 113 2.24 2.81 18.36
C GLY A 113 3.22 3.80 17.72
N PRO A 114 4.45 3.90 18.25
CA PRO A 114 5.52 4.71 17.67
C PRO A 114 5.83 4.29 16.22
N LEU A 115 5.57 5.17 15.27
CA LEU A 115 5.71 4.85 13.85
C LEU A 115 7.16 4.62 13.40
N ALA A 116 8.13 5.22 14.09
CA ALA A 116 9.54 5.03 13.78
C ALA A 116 9.98 3.59 14.07
N ASP A 117 9.58 3.04 15.21
CA ASP A 117 9.90 1.67 15.62
C ASP A 117 9.25 0.66 14.67
N GLU A 118 7.97 0.86 14.33
CA GLU A 118 7.28 -0.03 13.38
C GLU A 118 7.87 0.07 11.97
N ALA A 119 8.26 1.28 11.53
CA ALA A 119 8.93 1.45 10.24
C ALA A 119 10.27 0.71 10.19
N ALA A 120 11.11 0.85 11.23
CA ALA A 120 12.39 0.15 11.31
C ALA A 120 12.18 -1.38 11.34
N ALA A 121 11.25 -1.86 12.17
CA ALA A 121 10.93 -3.28 12.25
C ALA A 121 10.38 -3.85 10.93
N LEU A 122 9.59 -3.07 10.18
CA LEU A 122 9.09 -3.47 8.87
C LEU A 122 10.17 -3.45 7.79
N ALA A 123 11.06 -2.45 7.79
CA ALA A 123 12.22 -2.42 6.91
C ALA A 123 13.14 -3.62 7.15
N ASP A 124 13.48 -3.91 8.40
CA ASP A 124 14.26 -5.10 8.77
C ASP A 124 13.53 -6.39 8.46
N TYR A 125 12.20 -6.38 8.55
CA TYR A 125 11.38 -7.50 8.12
C TYR A 125 11.56 -7.76 6.62
N ILE A 126 11.57 -6.73 5.77
CA ILE A 126 11.74 -6.84 4.30
C ILE A 126 13.18 -7.22 3.93
N ARG A 127 14.18 -6.63 4.61
CA ARG A 127 15.62 -6.85 4.32
C ARG A 127 16.08 -8.29 4.44
N LYS A 128 15.36 -9.17 5.16
CA LYS A 128 15.76 -10.57 5.27
C LYS A 128 15.85 -11.21 3.88
N PRO A 129 16.96 -11.89 3.53
CA PRO A 129 17.21 -12.34 2.16
C PRO A 129 16.06 -13.15 1.55
N GLU A 130 15.45 -14.04 2.32
CA GLU A 130 14.34 -14.89 1.87
C GLU A 130 13.06 -14.09 1.55
N ARG A 131 12.87 -12.94 2.21
CA ARG A 131 11.71 -12.06 2.03
C ARG A 131 11.93 -11.07 0.91
N ALA A 132 13.10 -10.43 0.86
CA ALA A 132 13.51 -9.59 -0.25
C ALA A 132 13.44 -10.36 -1.58
N ALA A 133 13.95 -11.60 -1.61
CA ALA A 133 13.85 -12.46 -2.78
C ALA A 133 12.39 -12.78 -3.15
N LYS A 134 11.53 -13.12 -2.17
CA LYS A 134 10.12 -13.43 -2.41
C LYS A 134 9.31 -12.22 -2.88
N LEU A 135 9.68 -11.01 -2.45
CA LEU A 135 9.08 -9.75 -2.90
C LEU A 135 9.72 -9.24 -4.20
N LEU A 136 10.69 -9.96 -4.77
CA LEU A 136 11.43 -9.56 -5.96
C LEU A 136 12.09 -8.17 -5.81
N CYS A 137 12.59 -7.85 -4.62
CA CYS A 137 13.27 -6.60 -4.37
C CYS A 137 14.52 -6.47 -5.24
N ILE A 138 14.73 -5.27 -5.77
CA ILE A 138 15.95 -4.84 -6.45
C ILE A 138 16.73 -4.02 -5.44
N ALA A 139 17.97 -4.44 -5.19
CA ALA A 139 18.85 -3.69 -4.31
C ALA A 139 19.25 -2.35 -4.93
N ASP A 140 19.47 -1.35 -4.08
CA ASP A 140 20.00 -0.05 -4.49
C ASP A 140 21.49 -0.13 -4.87
N GLY A 141 22.10 1.02 -5.20
CA GLY A 141 23.52 1.10 -5.56
C GLY A 141 24.48 0.68 -4.43
N ALA A 142 24.02 0.61 -3.18
CA ALA A 142 24.78 0.12 -2.03
C ALA A 142 24.50 -1.36 -1.71
N GLY A 143 23.57 -2.00 -2.43
CA GLY A 143 23.18 -3.39 -2.22
C GLY A 143 22.08 -3.60 -1.19
N ASP A 144 21.43 -2.54 -0.68
CA ASP A 144 20.31 -2.68 0.27
C ASP A 144 18.97 -2.82 -0.47
N ALA A 145 18.10 -3.71 0.01
CA ALA A 145 16.76 -3.92 -0.54
C ALA A 145 15.75 -2.85 -0.08
N VAL A 146 16.12 -2.06 0.94
CA VAL A 146 15.29 -1.01 1.53
C VAL A 146 16.10 0.28 1.63
N THR A 147 15.64 1.35 1.00
CA THR A 147 16.22 2.69 1.16
C THR A 147 15.52 3.42 2.29
N MET A 148 16.19 3.55 3.44
CA MET A 148 15.69 4.23 4.64
C MET A 148 16.71 5.27 5.13
N PRO A 149 16.33 6.56 5.30
CA PRO A 149 15.00 7.14 5.05
C PRO A 149 14.62 7.11 3.56
N SER A 150 13.34 7.33 3.26
CA SER A 150 12.86 7.46 1.88
C SER A 150 13.67 8.52 1.13
N SER A 151 14.11 8.16 -0.06
CA SER A 151 14.79 9.03 -1.02
C SER A 151 13.81 9.71 -1.97
N ALA A 152 12.73 9.01 -2.35
CA ALA A 152 11.77 9.49 -3.33
C ALA A 152 10.74 10.46 -2.71
N ALA A 153 10.37 10.26 -1.44
CA ALA A 153 9.46 11.15 -0.72
C ALA A 153 9.86 11.33 0.76
N PRO A 154 11.02 11.96 1.06
CA PRO A 154 11.58 12.04 2.42
C PRO A 154 10.66 12.67 3.47
N ALA A 155 9.74 13.54 3.05
CA ALA A 155 8.79 14.23 3.94
C ALA A 155 7.55 13.38 4.30
N HIS A 156 7.29 12.29 3.57
CA HIS A 156 6.01 11.58 3.63
C HIS A 156 6.18 10.06 3.83
N ALA A 157 7.13 9.45 3.12
CA ALA A 157 7.42 8.02 3.25
C ALA A 157 8.53 7.78 4.27
N ARG A 158 8.44 6.64 4.97
CA ARG A 158 9.43 6.21 5.94
C ARG A 158 10.64 5.56 5.26
N PHE A 159 10.38 4.81 4.19
CA PHE A 159 11.39 4.15 3.36
C PHE A 159 10.82 3.82 1.98
N ASP A 160 11.71 3.48 1.06
CA ASP A 160 11.38 3.03 -0.29
C ASP A 160 11.84 1.59 -0.51
N THR A 161 11.15 0.89 -1.39
CA THR A 161 11.62 -0.37 -1.98
C THR A 161 11.43 -0.34 -3.49
N LEU A 162 12.27 -1.07 -4.22
CA LEU A 162 12.16 -1.23 -5.68
C LEU A 162 11.91 -2.71 -5.99
N HIS A 163 10.97 -3.02 -6.88
CA HIS A 163 10.56 -4.39 -7.17
C HIS A 163 10.54 -4.71 -8.66
N ASN A 164 11.06 -5.88 -9.02
CA ASN A 164 10.91 -6.43 -10.37
C ASN A 164 9.47 -6.92 -10.60
N ARG A 165 8.96 -6.72 -11.82
CA ARG A 165 7.62 -7.20 -12.24
C ARG A 165 7.72 -8.10 -13.48
N PRO A 166 8.35 -9.28 -13.37
CA PRO A 166 8.69 -10.11 -14.53
C PRO A 166 7.47 -10.68 -15.26
N THR A 167 6.29 -10.65 -14.64
CA THR A 167 5.03 -11.11 -15.24
C THR A 167 4.36 -10.05 -16.12
N LEU A 168 4.86 -8.82 -16.14
CA LEU A 168 4.32 -7.72 -16.97
C LEU A 168 5.08 -7.56 -18.28
N THR A 169 4.45 -6.95 -19.28
CA THR A 169 5.07 -6.56 -20.55
C THR A 169 4.66 -5.12 -20.88
N PRO A 170 5.60 -4.14 -20.87
CA PRO A 170 7.00 -4.27 -20.46
C PRO A 170 7.14 -4.63 -18.97
N ALA A 171 8.24 -5.30 -18.61
CA ALA A 171 8.53 -5.75 -17.24
C ALA A 171 9.17 -4.63 -16.39
N ASP A 172 8.65 -3.41 -16.52
CA ASP A 172 9.23 -2.24 -15.84
C ASP A 172 9.10 -2.40 -14.32
N PRO A 173 10.16 -2.12 -13.53
CA PRO A 173 10.10 -2.23 -12.09
C PRO A 173 9.16 -1.18 -11.48
N ILE A 174 8.80 -1.36 -10.21
CA ILE A 174 8.00 -0.40 -9.45
C ILE A 174 8.69 -0.02 -8.15
N SER A 175 8.72 1.29 -7.88
CA SER A 175 9.10 1.83 -6.58
C SER A 175 7.88 1.92 -5.68
N LEU A 176 7.96 1.38 -4.47
CA LEU A 176 6.91 1.51 -3.46
C LEU A 176 7.35 2.47 -2.37
N LEU A 177 6.50 3.47 -2.12
CA LEU A 177 6.64 4.42 -1.03
C LEU A 177 5.92 3.86 0.20
N HIS A 178 6.64 3.61 1.28
CA HIS A 178 6.07 3.05 2.50
C HIS A 178 5.72 4.17 3.48
N MET A 179 4.43 4.52 3.53
CA MET A 179 3.90 5.54 4.42
C MET A 179 3.32 4.88 5.66
N LEU A 180 3.61 5.42 6.85
CA LEU A 180 2.99 4.98 8.09
C LEU A 180 2.14 6.11 8.66
N ILE A 181 0.89 5.79 8.98
CA ILE A 181 -0.12 6.73 9.44
C ILE A 181 -0.49 6.36 10.88
N PRO A 182 -0.46 7.31 11.82
CA PRO A 182 -0.84 7.04 13.20
C PRO A 182 -2.35 6.80 13.28
N CYS A 183 -2.75 5.73 13.97
CA CYS A 183 -4.14 5.52 14.34
C CYS A 183 -4.31 5.86 15.81
N ILE A 184 -5.22 6.78 16.10
CA ILE A 184 -5.59 7.09 17.47
C ILE A 184 -6.39 5.90 17.98
N SER A 185 -5.84 5.13 18.91
CA SER A 185 -6.62 4.20 19.70
C SER A 185 -7.62 5.02 20.51
N GLY A 186 -8.92 4.81 20.29
CA GLY A 186 -9.94 5.42 21.15
C GLY A 186 -9.66 5.09 22.64
N PRO A 187 -10.08 5.94 23.59
CA PRO A 187 -9.94 5.62 25.00
C PRO A 187 -10.66 4.29 25.28
N SER A 188 -9.92 3.35 25.86
CA SER A 188 -10.43 2.08 26.41
C SER A 188 -11.32 2.31 27.62
#